data_AF-A0AA38FRG4-F1
#
_entry.id   AF-A0AA38FRG4-F1
#
_cell.length_a   1.000
_cell.length_b   1.000
_cell.length_c   1.000
_cell.angle_alpha   90.00
_cell.angle_beta   90.00
_cell.angle_gamma   90.00
#
_symmetry.space_group_name_H-M   'P 1'
#
loop_
_entity.id
_entity.type
_entity.pdbx_description
1 polymer ?
#
loop_
_entity_poly.entity_id
_entity_poly.type
_entity_poly.pdbx_seq_one_letter_code
_entity_poly.pdbx_strand_id
1 'polypeptide(L)'
;MNSLAKKHKYNHRPVVGMKALSFIKSSSHKRFLVSGFQTSMDIDGVNDRKAYLTDAPTVLHEALYTKGMEDLHLLQPQICNYYSETVTPDWLAQAKAAVPHGQQQQNVPTTPKHKEEDETFQVIEEFNKWRSDPELAEAVAAIKALAAVIKRSQANTMMELEHELTNASDSLKAWNEMSISLSAGCDLFMRYVTRTNALEYEDFSAGKSRLIERGERFGEISFKARKTIAMLGQDFVRDCSTILVHGFSRVVLALLKMAALNGKHFSVICTEGRPDNTGIEMSKELIAAGVPVKLILDSAVAYTMEKIDTVLFGADGVVESGGIINMIGTYQTALVAHSMNKPVYVAAESFK
;
A
#
# COMPACT_ATOMS: atom_id res chain seq x y z
N MET A 1 -25.22 58.20 1.03
CA MET A 1 -25.37 56.89 0.35
C MET A 1 -24.21 56.00 0.77
N ASN A 2 -24.51 54.92 1.49
CA ASN A 2 -23.86 53.60 1.61
C ASN A 2 -22.32 53.52 1.45
N SER A 3 -21.53 52.83 2.28
CA SER A 3 -21.78 51.64 3.08
C SER A 3 -20.62 51.43 4.06
N LEU A 4 -20.95 50.98 5.26
CA LEU A 4 -20.05 50.49 6.30
C LEU A 4 -19.28 49.24 5.86
N ALA A 5 -17.99 49.15 6.20
CA ALA A 5 -17.30 47.88 6.40
C ALA A 5 -16.32 48.02 7.57
N LYS A 6 -16.66 47.37 8.69
CA LYS A 6 -15.88 47.32 9.94
C LYS A 6 -14.54 46.62 9.69
N LYS A 7 -13.42 47.30 9.99
CA LYS A 7 -12.10 46.67 10.17
C LYS A 7 -12.05 46.00 11.54
N HIS A 8 -11.97 44.67 11.59
CA HIS A 8 -11.53 43.96 12.79
C HIS A 8 -10.02 43.70 12.72
N LYS A 9 -9.30 44.27 13.70
CA LYS A 9 -7.90 44.00 14.02
C LYS A 9 -7.78 42.56 14.54
N TYR A 10 -6.96 41.73 13.89
CA TYR A 10 -6.45 40.51 14.51
C TYR A 10 -4.98 40.71 14.88
N ASN A 11 -4.68 40.39 16.14
CA ASN A 11 -3.39 40.50 16.80
C ASN A 11 -2.34 39.59 16.16
N HIS A 12 -1.18 40.16 15.80
CA HIS A 12 0.01 39.41 15.45
C HIS A 12 0.64 38.76 16.70
N ARG A 13 0.91 37.45 16.63
CA ARG A 13 2.01 36.80 17.35
C ARG A 13 2.89 36.08 16.31
N PRO A 14 4.23 36.06 16.48
CA PRO A 14 5.14 35.59 15.45
C PRO A 14 5.17 34.06 15.41
N VAL A 15 4.93 33.47 14.24
CA VAL A 15 5.22 32.06 13.97
C VAL A 15 6.67 32.00 13.51
N VAL A 16 7.52 31.45 14.37
CA VAL A 16 8.93 31.20 14.07
C VAL A 16 9.06 29.94 13.22
N GLY A 17 9.70 30.09 12.06
CA GLY A 17 10.72 29.14 11.58
C GLY A 17 10.25 27.87 10.86
N MET A 18 10.20 27.98 9.53
CA MET A 18 10.15 26.90 8.53
C MET A 18 11.15 25.74 8.79
N LYS A 19 10.73 24.50 8.48
CA LYS A 19 11.52 23.49 7.74
C LYS A 19 10.58 22.56 6.96
N ALA A 20 10.99 22.23 5.74
CA ALA A 20 10.19 21.67 4.66
C ALA A 20 9.58 20.30 4.96
N LEU A 21 8.26 20.17 4.77
CA LEU A 21 7.46 18.96 4.83
C LEU A 21 6.37 19.07 3.75
N SER A 22 6.33 18.15 2.79
CA SER A 22 5.21 18.05 1.85
C SER A 22 4.04 17.34 2.55
N PHE A 23 3.15 18.11 3.16
CA PHE A 23 1.87 17.61 3.67
C PHE A 23 0.84 17.57 2.53
N ILE A 24 0.35 16.39 2.16
CA ILE A 24 -0.95 16.30 1.45
C ILE A 24 -2.03 16.44 2.52
N LYS A 25 -2.65 17.62 2.57
CA LYS A 25 -3.76 17.92 3.49
C LYS A 25 -5.07 17.53 2.79
N SER A 26 -5.52 16.29 2.98
CA SER A 26 -6.88 15.89 2.60
C SER A 26 -7.86 16.30 3.70
N SER A 27 -9.03 16.85 3.33
CA SER A 27 -10.03 17.53 4.18
C SER A 27 -10.74 16.64 5.21
N SER A 28 -10.11 15.58 5.71
CA SER A 28 -10.64 14.71 6.75
C SER A 28 -9.49 14.08 7.54
N HIS A 29 -8.92 14.80 8.52
CA HIS A 29 -8.12 14.34 9.68
C HIS A 29 -7.04 13.23 9.51
N LYS A 30 -6.64 12.82 8.29
CA LYS A 30 -5.61 11.81 8.05
C LYS A 30 -4.24 12.47 7.91
N ARG A 31 -3.25 11.99 8.69
CA ARG A 31 -1.83 12.41 8.57
C ARG A 31 -1.06 11.30 7.88
N PHE A 32 -0.46 11.61 6.74
CA PHE A 32 0.37 10.69 5.97
C PHE A 32 1.86 10.95 6.25
N LEU A 33 2.65 9.88 6.25
CA LEU A 33 4.10 9.93 6.16
C LEU A 33 4.51 9.42 4.79
N VAL A 34 4.85 10.35 3.89
CA VAL A 34 5.33 10.03 2.54
C VAL A 34 6.71 10.63 2.36
N SER A 35 7.68 9.81 1.95
CA SER A 35 9.01 10.30 1.56
C SER A 35 9.02 10.65 0.07
N GLY A 36 8.73 11.92 -0.24
CA GLY A 36 9.20 12.71 -1.40
C GLY A 36 9.04 12.18 -2.84
N PHE A 37 8.17 12.85 -3.60
CA PHE A 37 8.47 13.46 -4.91
C PHE A 37 7.69 14.78 -4.96
N GLN A 38 8.37 15.91 -5.26
CA GLN A 38 7.75 17.22 -5.37
C GLN A 38 7.72 17.62 -6.83
N THR A 39 6.57 17.48 -7.46
CA THR A 39 6.25 18.15 -8.73
C THR A 39 4.90 18.82 -8.58
N SER A 40 4.91 20.15 -8.59
CA SER A 40 3.73 21.01 -8.63
C SER A 40 2.92 20.72 -9.89
N MET A 41 1.65 20.38 -9.74
CA MET A 41 0.65 20.46 -10.79
C MET A 41 -0.55 21.21 -10.21
N ASP A 42 -0.70 22.46 -10.64
CA ASP A 42 -1.94 23.22 -10.53
C ASP A 42 -2.92 22.66 -11.56
N ILE A 43 -4.10 22.21 -11.12
CA ILE A 43 -5.26 22.04 -11.99
C ILE A 43 -6.45 22.66 -11.25
N ASP A 44 -6.76 23.89 -11.65
CA ASP A 44 -8.00 24.57 -11.32
C ASP A 44 -9.20 23.91 -12.02
N GLY A 45 -10.26 23.71 -11.24
CA GLY A 45 -11.67 23.76 -11.69
C GLY A 45 -12.22 22.56 -12.45
N VAL A 46 -13.21 21.89 -11.85
CA VAL A 46 -14.62 21.90 -12.32
C VAL A 46 -15.50 21.41 -11.16
N ASN A 47 -16.42 22.28 -10.78
CA ASN A 47 -17.52 22.04 -9.87
C ASN A 47 -18.69 21.39 -10.63
N ASP A 48 -19.61 20.76 -9.89
CA ASP A 48 -20.89 20.17 -10.32
C ASP A 48 -20.88 18.72 -10.85
N ARG A 49 -21.38 17.81 -10.01
CA ARG A 49 -22.58 16.98 -10.30
C ARG A 49 -23.17 16.40 -9.01
N LYS A 50 -24.33 16.94 -8.62
CA LYS A 50 -25.33 16.25 -7.78
C LYS A 50 -26.07 15.23 -8.65
N ALA A 51 -26.24 13.99 -8.17
CA ALA A 51 -27.42 13.15 -8.44
C ALA A 51 -27.37 11.78 -7.74
N TYR A 52 -28.27 11.62 -6.75
CA TYR A 52 -29.11 10.46 -6.41
C TYR A 52 -28.53 9.06 -6.13
N LEU A 53 -28.73 8.63 -4.88
CA LEU A 53 -29.26 7.30 -4.45
C LEU A 53 -29.52 7.43 -2.93
N THR A 54 -30.62 8.11 -2.52
CA THR A 54 -31.90 7.54 -2.06
C THR A 54 -31.80 6.52 -0.91
N ASP A 55 -32.41 6.94 0.20
CA ASP A 55 -32.64 6.34 1.52
C ASP A 55 -33.01 4.84 1.60
N ALA A 56 -32.52 4.16 2.66
CA ALA A 56 -33.30 3.38 3.65
C ALA A 56 -32.39 2.54 4.60
N PRO A 57 -32.83 2.15 5.83
CA PRO A 57 -33.71 2.87 6.75
C PRO A 57 -33.27 2.81 8.25
N THR A 58 -33.53 3.92 8.95
CA THR A 58 -33.41 4.13 10.39
C THR A 58 -34.64 3.62 11.17
N VAL A 59 -35.00 2.33 11.06
CA VAL A 59 -36.26 1.81 11.67
C VAL A 59 -36.07 0.62 12.64
N LEU A 60 -34.86 0.08 12.81
CA LEU A 60 -34.64 -1.04 13.74
C LEU A 60 -34.34 -0.63 15.19
N HIS A 61 -34.10 0.65 15.46
CA HIS A 61 -33.64 1.10 16.78
C HIS A 61 -34.78 1.42 17.77
N GLU A 62 -36.03 1.52 17.31
CA GLU A 62 -37.17 1.94 18.17
C GLU A 62 -38.06 0.77 18.63
N ALA A 63 -37.95 -0.41 18.02
CA ALA A 63 -38.79 -1.56 18.35
C ALA A 63 -38.25 -2.43 19.52
N LEU A 64 -36.95 -2.36 19.81
CA LEU A 64 -36.30 -3.22 20.82
C LEU A 64 -36.35 -2.64 22.25
N TYR A 65 -36.83 -1.41 22.43
CA TYR A 65 -36.80 -0.73 23.73
C TYR A 65 -38.14 -0.70 24.49
N THR A 66 -39.26 -1.16 23.90
CA THR A 66 -40.60 -0.95 24.47
C THR A 66 -41.42 -2.19 24.80
N LYS A 67 -40.94 -3.42 24.62
CA LYS A 67 -41.69 -4.61 25.04
C LYS A 67 -40.84 -5.58 25.87
N GLY A 68 -41.36 -5.88 27.06
CA GLY A 68 -40.79 -6.79 28.04
C GLY A 68 -40.59 -8.21 27.51
N MET A 69 -39.71 -8.90 28.21
CA MET A 69 -38.95 -10.08 27.79
C MET A 69 -39.73 -11.40 27.86
N GLU A 70 -41.02 -11.43 27.49
CA GLU A 70 -41.86 -12.65 27.61
C GLU A 70 -42.43 -13.21 26.29
N ASP A 71 -42.29 -12.53 25.14
CA ASP A 71 -42.88 -12.99 23.86
C ASP A 71 -41.86 -13.35 22.76
N LEU A 72 -40.65 -13.83 23.12
CA LEU A 72 -39.63 -14.17 22.12
C LEU A 72 -39.95 -15.43 21.28
N HIS A 73 -40.86 -16.29 21.75
CA HIS A 73 -41.22 -17.53 21.04
C HIS A 73 -42.23 -17.33 19.89
N LEU A 74 -42.94 -16.19 19.85
CA LEU A 74 -43.96 -15.92 18.83
C LEU A 74 -43.42 -15.21 17.57
N LEU A 75 -42.16 -14.79 17.57
CA LEU A 75 -41.49 -14.13 16.43
C LEU A 75 -40.64 -15.07 15.57
N GLN A 76 -40.55 -16.35 15.95
CA GLN A 76 -39.67 -17.33 15.31
C GLN A 76 -39.97 -17.64 13.82
N PRO A 77 -41.21 -17.50 13.28
CA PRO A 77 -41.45 -17.73 11.86
C PRO A 77 -41.17 -16.53 10.94
N GLN A 78 -41.03 -15.31 11.47
CA GLN A 78 -40.93 -14.09 10.64
C GLN A 78 -39.52 -13.51 10.51
N ILE A 79 -38.57 -13.96 11.33
CA ILE A 79 -37.17 -13.50 11.29
C ILE A 79 -36.30 -14.39 10.37
N CYS A 80 -36.73 -15.62 10.06
CA CYS A 80 -35.97 -16.56 9.23
C CYS A 80 -36.00 -16.29 7.71
N ASN A 81 -36.70 -15.25 7.23
CA ASN A 81 -36.83 -14.98 5.79
C ASN A 81 -35.99 -13.80 5.27
N TYR A 82 -35.09 -13.22 6.08
CA TYR A 82 -34.30 -12.04 5.65
C TYR A 82 -32.78 -12.22 5.57
N TYR A 83 -32.27 -13.43 5.86
CA TYR A 83 -30.88 -13.79 5.57
C TYR A 83 -30.84 -15.19 4.95
N SER A 84 -31.13 -15.24 3.65
CA SER A 84 -30.82 -16.39 2.80
C SER A 84 -29.86 -15.95 1.70
N GLU A 85 -28.69 -15.41 2.07
CA GLU A 85 -27.48 -15.67 1.29
C GLU A 85 -26.96 -17.06 1.65
N THR A 86 -27.85 -18.03 1.45
CA THR A 86 -27.55 -19.45 1.55
C THR A 86 -26.62 -19.76 0.40
N VAL A 87 -25.44 -20.31 0.69
CA VAL A 87 -24.58 -20.90 -0.34
C VAL A 87 -25.44 -21.86 -1.15
N THR A 88 -25.78 -21.50 -2.38
CA THR A 88 -26.63 -22.33 -3.21
C THR A 88 -25.84 -23.56 -3.66
N PRO A 89 -26.50 -24.72 -3.88
CA PRO A 89 -25.86 -25.89 -4.49
C PRO A 89 -25.17 -25.53 -5.81
N ASP A 90 -25.69 -24.53 -6.53
CA ASP A 90 -25.12 -23.99 -7.77
C ASP A 90 -23.81 -23.24 -7.54
N TRP A 91 -23.68 -22.46 -6.46
CA TRP A 91 -22.42 -21.82 -6.08
C TRP A 91 -21.37 -22.87 -5.70
N LEU A 92 -21.77 -23.90 -4.94
CA LEU A 92 -20.91 -25.05 -4.61
C LEU A 92 -20.50 -25.85 -5.86
N ALA A 93 -21.39 -25.97 -6.84
CA ALA A 93 -21.11 -26.62 -8.13
C ALA A 93 -20.18 -25.77 -9.00
N GLN A 94 -20.36 -24.46 -9.05
CA GLN A 94 -19.46 -23.52 -9.74
C GLN A 94 -18.08 -23.49 -9.10
N ALA A 95 -18.02 -23.45 -7.76
CA ALA A 95 -16.75 -23.51 -7.01
C ALA A 95 -16.04 -24.85 -7.25
N LYS A 96 -16.75 -25.98 -7.30
CA LYS A 96 -16.17 -27.29 -7.66
C LYS A 96 -15.74 -27.36 -9.13
N ALA A 97 -16.49 -26.77 -10.05
CA ALA A 97 -16.14 -26.71 -11.47
C ALA A 97 -14.94 -25.79 -11.75
N ALA A 98 -14.71 -24.79 -10.91
CA ALA A 98 -13.55 -23.90 -10.98
C ALA A 98 -12.25 -24.54 -10.44
N VAL A 99 -12.32 -25.71 -9.79
CA VAL A 99 -11.14 -26.49 -9.40
C VAL A 99 -10.79 -27.44 -10.55
N PRO A 100 -9.59 -27.33 -11.17
CA PRO A 100 -9.18 -28.25 -12.22
C PRO A 100 -9.12 -29.68 -11.67
N HIS A 101 -9.96 -30.57 -12.18
CA HIS A 101 -9.93 -31.98 -11.84
C HIS A 101 -8.70 -32.65 -12.47
N GLY A 102 -7.72 -32.98 -11.62
CA GLY A 102 -6.75 -34.06 -11.84
C GLY A 102 -5.47 -33.67 -12.57
N GLN A 103 -4.42 -33.41 -11.79
CA GLN A 103 -3.14 -34.08 -12.07
C GLN A 103 -2.73 -34.87 -10.84
N GLN A 104 -2.69 -36.19 -11.05
CA GLN A 104 -1.93 -37.15 -10.26
C GLN A 104 -0.51 -36.63 -10.04
N GLN A 105 0.11 -37.02 -8.93
CA GLN A 105 1.54 -36.86 -8.69
C GLN A 105 2.33 -37.32 -9.92
N GLN A 106 2.75 -36.36 -10.73
CA GLN A 106 3.78 -36.54 -11.74
C GLN A 106 5.07 -35.96 -11.19
N ASN A 107 6.08 -36.80 -11.26
CA ASN A 107 7.46 -36.55 -10.92
C ASN A 107 7.93 -35.17 -11.36
N VAL A 108 8.79 -34.58 -10.53
CA VAL A 108 9.66 -33.44 -10.83
C VAL A 108 10.11 -33.51 -12.31
N PRO A 109 9.76 -32.54 -13.16
CA PRO A 109 10.36 -32.44 -14.47
C PRO A 109 11.82 -32.05 -14.26
N THR A 110 12.72 -33.01 -14.48
CA THR A 110 14.11 -32.73 -14.80
C THR A 110 14.16 -31.72 -15.94
N THR A 111 14.95 -30.68 -15.71
CA THR A 111 15.36 -29.64 -16.66
C THR A 111 15.44 -30.17 -18.10
N PRO A 112 14.71 -29.59 -19.07
CA PRO A 112 15.07 -29.80 -20.46
C PRO A 112 16.42 -29.13 -20.67
N LYS A 113 17.45 -29.93 -20.96
CA LYS A 113 18.68 -29.42 -21.57
C LYS A 113 18.31 -28.84 -22.92
N HIS A 114 18.02 -27.54 -22.95
CA HIS A 114 18.10 -26.77 -24.19
C HIS A 114 19.56 -26.53 -24.50
N LYS A 115 19.88 -26.83 -25.76
CA LYS A 115 21.18 -26.66 -26.40
C LYS A 115 21.58 -25.19 -26.35
N GLU A 116 22.89 -24.98 -26.32
CA GLU A 116 23.57 -23.70 -26.47
C GLU A 116 22.97 -22.91 -27.65
N GLU A 117 22.19 -21.89 -27.33
CA GLU A 117 21.68 -20.86 -28.24
C GLU A 117 21.93 -19.52 -27.54
N ASP A 118 22.52 -18.55 -28.24
CA ASP A 118 23.05 -17.27 -27.76
C ASP A 118 22.26 -16.63 -26.59
N GLU A 119 22.97 -16.25 -25.50
CA GLU A 119 22.43 -15.66 -24.27
C GLU A 119 21.58 -14.40 -24.52
N THR A 120 20.31 -14.59 -24.85
CA THR A 120 19.36 -13.52 -25.09
C THR A 120 18.89 -12.97 -23.74
N PHE A 121 19.18 -11.70 -23.46
CA PHE A 121 18.82 -11.07 -22.19
C PHE A 121 17.30 -11.13 -21.92
N GLN A 122 16.91 -11.85 -20.86
CA GLN A 122 15.53 -11.87 -20.40
C GLN A 122 15.33 -11.00 -19.16
N VAL A 123 14.42 -10.03 -19.26
CA VAL A 123 14.13 -9.06 -18.19
C VAL A 123 13.60 -9.75 -16.93
N ILE A 124 12.83 -10.82 -17.09
CA ILE A 124 12.23 -11.58 -15.97
C ILE A 124 13.32 -12.31 -15.16
N GLU A 125 14.36 -12.83 -15.80
CA GLU A 125 15.47 -13.49 -15.10
C GLU A 125 16.27 -12.48 -14.25
N GLU A 126 16.57 -11.31 -14.82
CA GLU A 126 17.23 -10.23 -14.11
C GLU A 126 16.35 -9.73 -12.94
N PHE A 127 15.05 -9.60 -13.15
CA PHE A 127 14.09 -9.26 -12.09
C PHE A 127 14.10 -10.29 -10.95
N ASN A 128 14.05 -11.59 -11.27
CA ASN A 128 14.08 -12.67 -10.27
C ASN A 128 15.40 -12.70 -9.49
N LYS A 129 16.52 -12.40 -10.16
CA LYS A 129 17.84 -12.25 -9.51
C LYS A 129 17.83 -11.13 -8.47
N TRP A 130 17.28 -9.96 -8.80
CA TRP A 130 17.17 -8.85 -7.84
C TRP A 130 16.16 -9.11 -6.72
N ARG A 131 15.06 -9.80 -7.03
CA ARG A 131 14.02 -10.18 -6.07
C ARG A 131 14.50 -11.20 -5.04
N SER A 132 15.52 -11.98 -5.35
CA SER A 132 16.08 -12.99 -4.44
C SER A 132 16.64 -12.38 -3.15
N ASP A 133 16.96 -11.09 -3.15
CA ASP A 133 17.36 -10.35 -1.96
C ASP A 133 16.10 -9.96 -1.14
N PRO A 134 15.97 -10.43 0.12
CA PRO A 134 14.81 -10.13 0.96
C PRO A 134 14.66 -8.64 1.30
N GLU A 135 15.75 -7.86 1.24
CA GLU A 135 15.71 -6.43 1.50
C GLU A 135 15.10 -5.64 0.35
N LEU A 136 15.16 -6.15 -0.88
CA LEU A 136 14.67 -5.46 -2.06
C LEU A 136 13.13 -5.54 -2.17
N ALA A 137 12.49 -4.39 -2.35
CA ALA A 137 11.07 -4.34 -2.70
C ALA A 137 10.88 -4.77 -4.16
N GLU A 138 9.71 -5.37 -4.48
CA GLU A 138 9.42 -5.86 -5.83
C GLU A 138 9.54 -4.74 -6.87
N ALA A 139 9.00 -3.56 -6.58
CA ALA A 139 9.13 -2.37 -7.41
C ALA A 139 10.59 -1.96 -7.64
N VAL A 140 11.46 -2.07 -6.63
CA VAL A 140 12.89 -1.71 -6.75
C VAL A 140 13.63 -2.74 -7.60
N ALA A 141 13.30 -4.03 -7.46
CA ALA A 141 13.83 -5.07 -8.33
C ALA A 141 13.43 -4.82 -9.81
N ALA A 142 12.18 -4.43 -10.06
CA ALA A 142 11.70 -4.07 -11.40
C ALA A 142 12.43 -2.85 -11.98
N ILE A 143 12.60 -1.80 -11.19
CA ILE A 143 13.39 -0.61 -11.58
C ILE A 143 14.81 -0.98 -11.95
N LYS A 144 15.47 -1.86 -11.18
CA LYS A 144 16.83 -2.32 -11.47
C LYS A 144 16.89 -3.19 -12.74
N ALA A 145 15.90 -4.04 -12.96
CA ALA A 145 15.79 -4.85 -14.18
C ALA A 145 15.59 -3.96 -15.41
N LEU A 146 14.70 -2.95 -15.35
CA LEU A 146 14.51 -1.99 -16.43
C LEU A 146 15.75 -1.14 -16.69
N ALA A 147 16.49 -0.72 -15.65
CA ALA A 147 17.77 -0.04 -15.83
C ALA A 147 18.81 -0.94 -16.53
N ALA A 148 18.79 -2.25 -16.27
CA ALA A 148 19.65 -3.21 -16.95
C ALA A 148 19.28 -3.39 -18.44
N VAL A 149 17.99 -3.27 -18.80
CA VAL A 149 17.54 -3.22 -20.21
C VAL A 149 18.23 -2.07 -20.94
N ILE A 150 18.21 -0.86 -20.38
CA ILE A 150 18.85 0.32 -21.00
C ILE A 150 20.35 0.10 -21.21
N LYS A 151 21.02 -0.51 -20.24
CA LYS A 151 22.48 -0.78 -20.32
C LYS A 151 22.82 -1.78 -21.41
N ARG A 152 22.01 -2.83 -21.59
CA ARG A 152 22.28 -3.93 -22.53
C ARG A 152 21.70 -3.70 -23.93
N SER A 153 20.73 -2.79 -24.06
CA SER A 153 20.10 -2.42 -25.33
C SER A 153 21.15 -2.09 -26.40
N GLN A 154 20.93 -2.56 -27.63
CA GLN A 154 21.74 -2.22 -28.81
C GLN A 154 21.02 -1.22 -29.73
N ALA A 155 19.90 -0.64 -29.25
CA ALA A 155 19.12 0.33 -30.01
C ALA A 155 19.98 1.51 -30.45
N ASN A 156 19.72 2.01 -31.66
CA ASN A 156 20.42 3.16 -32.25
C ASN A 156 19.56 4.44 -32.24
N THR A 157 18.29 4.32 -31.87
CA THR A 157 17.34 5.43 -31.82
C THR A 157 16.59 5.45 -30.50
N MET A 158 16.14 6.64 -30.09
CA MET A 158 15.35 6.79 -28.86
C MET A 158 14.01 6.04 -28.95
N MET A 159 13.39 6.03 -30.13
CA MET A 159 12.11 5.34 -30.36
C MET A 159 12.23 3.82 -30.19
N GLU A 160 13.31 3.23 -30.70
CA GLU A 160 13.59 1.79 -30.54
C GLU A 160 13.84 1.45 -29.07
N LEU A 161 14.65 2.25 -28.36
CA LEU A 161 14.89 2.08 -26.93
C LEU A 161 13.61 2.21 -26.09
N GLU A 162 12.74 3.17 -26.42
CA GLU A 162 11.45 3.35 -25.75
C GLU A 162 10.52 2.16 -25.99
N HIS A 163 10.52 1.60 -27.20
CA HIS A 163 9.75 0.40 -27.52
C HIS A 163 10.26 -0.83 -26.77
N GLU A 164 11.59 -1.04 -26.71
CA GLU A 164 12.21 -2.09 -25.90
C GLU A 164 11.84 -1.98 -24.42
N LEU A 165 11.90 -0.77 -23.86
CA LEU A 165 11.53 -0.53 -22.46
C LEU A 165 10.05 -0.72 -22.18
N THR A 166 9.19 -0.34 -23.12
CA THR A 166 7.74 -0.56 -23.02
C THR A 166 7.43 -2.06 -23.01
N ASN A 167 8.01 -2.82 -23.95
CA ASN A 167 7.86 -4.27 -24.00
C ASN A 167 8.38 -4.96 -22.74
N ALA A 168 9.52 -4.49 -22.20
CA ALA A 168 10.07 -4.98 -20.93
C ALA A 168 9.16 -4.68 -19.74
N SER A 169 8.63 -3.45 -19.66
CA SER A 169 7.67 -3.04 -18.64
C SER A 169 6.39 -3.87 -18.70
N ASP A 170 5.83 -4.09 -19.88
CA ASP A 170 4.60 -4.87 -20.06
C ASP A 170 4.81 -6.34 -19.72
N SER A 171 5.98 -6.90 -20.05
CA SER A 171 6.37 -8.25 -19.63
C SER A 171 6.46 -8.39 -18.11
N LEU A 172 6.99 -7.38 -17.41
CA LEU A 172 7.03 -7.36 -15.94
C LEU A 172 5.64 -7.22 -15.32
N LYS A 173 4.76 -6.41 -15.92
CA LYS A 173 3.37 -6.27 -15.45
C LYS A 173 2.57 -7.56 -15.65
N ALA A 174 2.74 -8.22 -16.78
CA ALA A 174 2.10 -9.50 -17.07
C ALA A 174 2.61 -10.64 -16.16
N TRP A 175 3.83 -10.54 -15.64
CA TRP A 175 4.37 -11.52 -14.69
C TRP A 175 3.55 -11.59 -13.39
N ASN A 176 3.06 -10.45 -12.90
CA ASN A 176 2.14 -10.40 -11.76
C ASN A 176 1.19 -9.21 -11.84
N GLU A 177 0.04 -9.45 -12.48
CA GLU A 177 -1.02 -8.45 -12.67
C GLU A 177 -1.60 -7.93 -11.34
N MET A 178 -1.48 -8.70 -10.26
CA MET A 178 -2.02 -8.34 -8.95
C MET A 178 -1.12 -7.41 -8.14
N SER A 179 0.17 -7.29 -8.50
CA SER A 179 1.11 -6.42 -7.76
C SER A 179 1.02 -4.97 -8.23
N ILE A 180 0.24 -4.18 -7.49
CA ILE A 180 0.09 -2.73 -7.72
C ILE A 180 1.46 -2.05 -7.65
N SER A 181 2.30 -2.42 -6.68
CA SER A 181 3.63 -1.83 -6.51
C SER A 181 4.57 -2.11 -7.69
N LEU A 182 4.46 -3.28 -8.32
CA LEU A 182 5.24 -3.64 -9.49
C LEU A 182 4.83 -2.80 -10.70
N SER A 183 3.52 -2.72 -10.96
CA SER A 183 2.98 -1.91 -12.07
C SER A 183 3.30 -0.43 -11.90
N ALA A 184 3.08 0.13 -10.71
CA ALA A 184 3.41 1.50 -10.37
C ALA A 184 4.92 1.79 -10.49
N GLY A 185 5.77 0.86 -10.05
CA GLY A 185 7.22 0.96 -10.21
C GLY A 185 7.65 1.05 -11.68
N CYS A 186 7.04 0.24 -12.55
CA CYS A 186 7.30 0.28 -13.98
C CYS A 186 6.82 1.59 -14.62
N ASP A 187 5.59 2.03 -14.31
CA ASP A 187 5.02 3.27 -14.84
C ASP A 187 5.81 4.51 -14.40
N LEU A 188 6.22 4.56 -13.13
CA LEU A 188 7.05 5.64 -12.60
C LEU A 188 8.44 5.61 -13.20
N PHE A 189 9.03 4.43 -13.41
CA PHE A 189 10.30 4.31 -14.11
C PHE A 189 10.20 4.88 -15.52
N MET A 190 9.22 4.44 -16.31
CA MET A 190 8.98 4.94 -17.66
C MET A 190 8.82 6.47 -17.63
N ARG A 191 7.91 7.00 -16.81
CA ARG A 191 7.69 8.44 -16.70
C ARG A 191 8.94 9.19 -16.25
N TYR A 192 9.71 8.70 -15.29
CA TYR A 192 10.89 9.40 -14.76
C TYR A 192 12.06 9.39 -15.75
N VAL A 193 12.25 8.28 -16.45
CA VAL A 193 13.33 8.10 -17.41
C VAL A 193 13.01 8.82 -18.72
N THR A 194 11.76 8.74 -19.22
CA THR A 194 11.37 9.33 -20.52
C THR A 194 10.91 10.79 -20.45
N ARG A 195 10.54 11.35 -19.27
CA ARG A 195 9.99 12.73 -19.18
C ARG A 195 10.90 13.86 -19.66
N THR A 196 12.19 13.62 -19.88
CA THR A 196 13.08 14.68 -20.36
C THR A 196 13.19 14.59 -21.85
N ASN A 197 13.01 15.72 -22.50
CA ASN A 197 13.32 15.97 -23.90
C ASN A 197 14.61 15.22 -24.30
N ALA A 198 14.42 14.04 -24.90
CA ALA A 198 15.34 13.51 -25.89
C ALA A 198 15.52 14.50 -27.06
N LEU A 199 14.71 15.55 -27.11
CA LEU A 199 14.69 16.63 -28.10
C LEU A 199 15.78 17.70 -27.95
N GLU A 200 16.61 17.67 -26.88
CA GLU A 200 17.68 18.68 -26.69
C GLU A 200 19.10 18.17 -26.96
N TYR A 201 19.28 16.90 -27.34
CA TYR A 201 20.62 16.33 -27.52
C TYR A 201 20.88 15.97 -28.98
N GLU A 202 22.04 16.41 -29.48
CA GLU A 202 22.51 16.10 -30.83
C GLU A 202 22.98 14.63 -30.97
N ASP A 203 23.31 13.94 -29.86
CA ASP A 203 23.85 12.58 -29.84
C ASP A 203 23.03 11.60 -28.96
N PHE A 204 22.64 10.48 -29.56
CA PHE A 204 21.93 9.37 -28.92
C PHE A 204 22.75 8.72 -27.80
N SER A 205 24.07 8.62 -27.95
CA SER A 205 24.95 8.00 -26.95
C SER A 205 24.91 8.76 -25.62
N ALA A 206 24.97 10.09 -25.70
CA ALA A 206 24.85 10.97 -24.53
C ALA A 206 23.46 10.85 -23.88
N GLY A 207 22.40 10.77 -24.69
CA GLY A 207 21.04 10.52 -24.23
C GLY A 207 20.93 9.22 -23.43
N LYS A 208 21.42 8.11 -24.00
CA LYS A 208 21.42 6.79 -23.38
C LYS A 208 22.17 6.75 -22.05
N SER A 209 23.37 7.36 -22.00
CA SER A 209 24.16 7.44 -20.76
C SER A 209 23.38 8.12 -19.63
N ARG A 210 22.64 9.19 -19.94
CA ARG A 210 21.84 9.90 -18.94
C ARG A 210 20.59 9.14 -18.49
N LEU A 211 19.98 8.36 -19.37
CA LEU A 211 18.88 7.46 -18.99
C LEU A 211 19.37 6.39 -18.01
N ILE A 212 20.58 5.86 -18.21
CA ILE A 212 21.21 4.90 -17.28
C ILE A 212 21.44 5.56 -15.91
N GLU A 213 22.07 6.74 -15.88
CA GLU A 213 22.33 7.47 -14.63
C GLU A 213 21.03 7.72 -13.85
N ARG A 214 19.95 8.07 -14.55
CA ARG A 214 18.64 8.28 -13.93
C ARG A 214 17.99 7.00 -13.45
N GLY A 215 18.03 5.93 -14.24
CA GLY A 215 17.51 4.63 -13.84
C GLY A 215 18.20 4.12 -12.57
N GLU A 216 19.52 4.25 -12.49
CA GLU A 216 20.32 3.92 -11.30
C GLU A 216 19.94 4.81 -10.12
N ARG A 217 19.89 6.14 -10.31
CA ARG A 217 19.51 7.08 -9.27
C ARG A 217 18.10 6.81 -8.73
N PHE A 218 17.15 6.48 -9.59
CA PHE A 218 15.79 6.14 -9.18
C PHE A 218 15.75 4.82 -8.38
N GLY A 219 16.53 3.82 -8.78
CA GLY A 219 16.72 2.58 -8.03
C GLY A 219 17.32 2.83 -6.63
N GLU A 220 18.34 3.68 -6.53
CA GLU A 220 18.94 4.03 -5.25
C GLU A 220 17.99 4.77 -4.29
N ILE A 221 17.26 5.77 -4.81
CA ILE A 221 16.29 6.53 -4.02
C ILE A 221 15.20 5.59 -3.52
N SER A 222 14.66 4.75 -4.39
CA SER A 222 13.61 3.79 -4.05
C SER A 222 14.08 2.73 -3.04
N PHE A 223 15.35 2.31 -3.12
CA PHE A 223 15.97 1.42 -2.12
C PHE A 223 16.10 2.10 -0.75
N LYS A 224 16.54 3.37 -0.71
CA LYS A 224 16.72 4.15 0.53
C LYS A 224 15.39 4.58 1.18
N ALA A 225 14.28 4.55 0.44
CA ALA A 225 12.98 5.02 0.90
C ALA A 225 12.52 4.34 2.21
N ARG A 226 12.61 3.01 2.31
CA ARG A 226 12.20 2.27 3.52
C ARG A 226 12.95 2.72 4.77
N LYS A 227 14.28 2.85 4.67
CA LYS A 227 15.13 3.31 5.77
C LYS A 227 14.81 4.75 6.16
N THR A 228 14.51 5.59 5.17
CA THR A 228 14.12 6.99 5.39
C THR A 228 12.78 7.07 6.12
N ILE A 229 11.78 6.27 5.71
CA ILE A 229 10.48 6.19 6.38
C ILE A 229 10.63 5.66 7.81
N ALA A 230 11.46 4.66 8.04
CA ALA A 230 11.73 4.17 9.39
C ALA A 230 12.37 5.25 10.29
N MET A 231 13.34 5.99 9.75
CA MET A 231 14.01 7.08 10.45
C MET A 231 13.07 8.24 10.82
N LEU A 232 12.16 8.62 9.91
CA LEU A 232 11.21 9.71 10.13
C LEU A 232 9.98 9.26 10.93
N GLY A 233 9.52 8.04 10.68
CA GLY A 233 8.31 7.47 11.26
C GLY A 233 8.47 7.03 12.71
N GLN A 234 9.70 6.81 13.18
CA GLN A 234 9.95 6.48 14.59
C GLN A 234 9.34 7.51 15.54
N ASP A 235 9.27 8.79 15.16
CA ASP A 235 8.78 9.88 16.03
C ASP A 235 7.29 9.76 16.34
N PHE A 236 6.55 8.98 15.54
CA PHE A 236 5.15 8.68 15.77
C PHE A 236 4.94 7.56 16.81
N VAL A 237 5.99 6.78 17.08
CA VAL A 237 6.02 5.81 18.17
C VAL A 237 6.30 6.57 19.47
N ARG A 238 5.29 6.61 20.34
CA ARG A 238 5.39 7.20 21.67
C ARG A 238 5.94 6.18 22.65
N ASP A 239 6.68 6.66 23.64
CA ASP A 239 7.15 5.81 24.73
C ASP A 239 5.97 5.33 25.58
N CYS A 240 6.08 4.12 26.12
CA CYS A 240 5.04 3.40 26.86
C CYS A 240 3.71 3.25 26.11
N SER A 241 3.72 3.23 24.77
CA SER A 241 2.50 3.09 23.97
C SER A 241 2.23 1.65 23.51
N THR A 242 0.95 1.37 23.23
CA THR A 242 0.51 0.12 22.60
C THR A 242 0.09 0.38 21.16
N ILE A 243 0.76 -0.28 20.21
CA ILE A 243 0.53 -0.10 18.78
C ILE A 243 -0.17 -1.33 18.22
N LEU A 244 -1.27 -1.13 17.48
CA LEU A 244 -1.90 -2.19 16.69
C LEU A 244 -1.32 -2.22 15.28
N VAL A 245 -0.94 -3.41 14.83
CA VAL A 245 -0.51 -3.71 13.46
C VAL A 245 -1.38 -4.82 12.89
N HIS A 246 -1.69 -4.72 11.60
CA HIS A 246 -2.50 -5.70 10.87
C HIS A 246 -1.73 -6.18 9.63
N GLY A 247 -1.55 -7.50 9.53
CA GLY A 247 -0.78 -8.15 8.47
C GLY A 247 0.74 -7.95 8.58
N PHE A 248 1.47 -8.37 7.54
CA PHE A 248 2.92 -8.20 7.43
C PHE A 248 3.27 -7.00 6.55
N SER A 249 4.05 -6.07 7.10
CA SER A 249 4.53 -4.91 6.35
C SER A 249 6.01 -4.68 6.61
N ARG A 250 6.82 -4.76 5.54
CA ARG A 250 8.27 -4.55 5.61
C ARG A 250 8.65 -3.14 6.10
N VAL A 251 7.89 -2.12 5.68
CA VAL A 251 8.16 -0.73 6.08
C VAL A 251 7.76 -0.48 7.54
N VAL A 252 6.64 -1.05 8.00
CA VAL A 252 6.22 -0.96 9.40
C VAL A 252 7.19 -1.74 10.29
N LEU A 253 7.64 -2.92 9.86
CA LEU A 253 8.64 -3.70 10.58
C LEU A 253 9.94 -2.92 10.74
N ALA A 254 10.47 -2.33 9.66
CA ALA A 254 11.67 -1.52 9.72
C ALA A 254 11.51 -0.30 10.64
N LEU A 255 10.35 0.35 10.62
CA LEU A 255 10.02 1.49 11.50
C LEU A 255 10.02 1.08 12.97
N LEU A 256 9.32 0.00 13.33
CA LEU A 256 9.24 -0.48 14.71
C LEU A 256 10.59 -1.01 15.21
N LYS A 257 11.35 -1.74 14.37
CA LYS A 257 12.72 -2.16 14.70
C LYS A 257 13.62 -0.95 14.96
N MET A 258 13.56 0.09 14.12
CA MET A 258 14.32 1.32 14.31
C MET A 258 13.93 2.05 15.61
N ALA A 259 12.63 2.14 15.92
CA ALA A 259 12.15 2.76 17.14
C ALA A 259 12.67 2.03 18.40
N ALA A 260 12.66 0.68 18.38
CA ALA A 260 13.18 -0.13 19.47
C ALA A 260 14.71 0.03 19.63
N LEU A 261 15.46 0.03 18.53
CA LEU A 261 16.91 0.26 18.52
C LEU A 261 17.30 1.63 19.08
N ASN A 262 16.45 2.64 18.87
CA ASN A 262 16.64 4.00 19.40
C ASN A 262 16.14 4.16 20.86
N GLY A 263 15.86 3.05 21.54
CA GLY A 263 15.56 3.03 22.98
C GLY A 263 14.11 3.37 23.34
N LYS A 264 13.17 3.34 22.38
CA LYS A 264 11.74 3.54 22.68
C LYS A 264 11.15 2.26 23.25
N HIS A 265 10.41 2.38 24.35
CA HIS A 265 9.68 1.29 24.96
C HIS A 265 8.22 1.32 24.50
N PHE A 266 7.77 0.28 23.81
CA PHE A 266 6.39 0.15 23.36
C PHE A 266 6.03 -1.34 23.28
N SER A 267 4.73 -1.62 23.21
CA SER A 267 4.23 -2.96 22.96
C SER A 267 3.42 -2.99 21.68
N VAL A 268 3.40 -4.15 21.01
CA VAL A 268 2.66 -4.32 19.76
C VAL A 268 1.58 -5.36 19.94
N ILE A 269 0.39 -5.05 19.48
CA ILE A 269 -0.68 -6.02 19.25
C ILE A 269 -0.69 -6.31 17.76
N CYS A 270 -0.46 -7.57 17.39
CA CYS A 270 -0.58 -8.03 16.01
C CYS A 270 -1.86 -8.83 15.88
N THR A 271 -2.63 -8.59 14.83
CA THR A 271 -3.67 -9.55 14.47
C THR A 271 -3.05 -10.73 13.71
N GLU A 272 -3.74 -11.87 13.63
CA GLU A 272 -3.26 -13.04 12.90
C GLU A 272 -3.16 -12.81 11.38
N GLY A 273 -4.07 -12.03 10.78
CA GLY A 273 -4.07 -11.68 9.36
C GLY A 273 -4.52 -12.85 8.48
N ARG A 274 -5.76 -13.33 8.67
CA ARG A 274 -6.37 -14.35 7.82
C ARG A 274 -6.62 -13.82 6.39
N PRO A 275 -6.53 -14.67 5.35
CA PRO A 275 -6.32 -16.13 5.40
C PRO A 275 -4.84 -16.56 5.47
N ASP A 276 -3.91 -15.67 5.13
CA ASP A 276 -2.49 -16.00 4.90
C ASP A 276 -1.63 -16.06 6.16
N ASN A 277 -2.21 -15.69 7.31
CA ASN A 277 -1.54 -15.65 8.62
C ASN A 277 -0.30 -14.74 8.65
N THR A 278 -0.28 -13.69 7.83
CA THR A 278 0.88 -12.79 7.66
C THR A 278 1.23 -12.06 8.96
N GLY A 279 0.25 -11.79 9.81
CA GLY A 279 0.48 -11.14 11.10
C GLY A 279 1.20 -12.05 12.11
N ILE A 280 1.11 -13.38 11.97
CA ILE A 280 1.93 -14.31 12.74
C ILE A 280 3.41 -14.12 12.39
N GLU A 281 3.74 -13.99 11.11
CA GLU A 281 5.12 -13.76 10.70
C GLU A 281 5.66 -12.41 11.20
N MET A 282 4.84 -11.36 11.11
CA MET A 282 5.16 -10.05 11.68
C MET A 282 5.46 -10.14 13.17
N SER A 283 4.68 -10.94 13.92
CA SER A 283 4.88 -11.12 15.35
C SER A 283 6.22 -11.79 15.67
N LYS A 284 6.64 -12.80 14.91
CA LYS A 284 7.93 -13.48 15.09
C LYS A 284 9.10 -12.53 14.87
N GLU A 285 9.05 -11.75 13.80
CA GLU A 285 10.09 -10.78 13.43
C GLU A 285 10.27 -9.68 14.48
N LEU A 286 9.17 -9.22 15.08
CA LEU A 286 9.20 -8.24 16.16
C LEU A 286 9.69 -8.84 17.48
N ILE A 287 9.28 -10.07 17.82
CA ILE A 287 9.78 -10.80 19.00
C ILE A 287 11.29 -11.02 18.88
N ALA A 288 11.78 -11.42 17.69
CA ALA A 288 13.20 -11.59 17.41
C ALA A 288 13.98 -10.27 17.57
N ALA A 289 13.33 -9.13 17.34
CA ALA A 289 13.90 -7.80 17.58
C ALA A 289 13.77 -7.30 19.03
N GLY A 290 13.27 -8.13 19.96
CA GLY A 290 13.12 -7.78 21.37
C GLY A 290 11.91 -6.88 21.69
N VAL A 291 10.97 -6.74 20.76
CA VAL A 291 9.74 -5.96 20.98
C VAL A 291 8.67 -6.86 21.62
N PRO A 292 8.02 -6.45 22.71
CA PRO A 292 6.90 -7.19 23.29
C PRO A 292 5.71 -7.24 22.33
N VAL A 293 5.29 -8.44 21.93
CA VAL A 293 4.16 -8.65 21.01
C VAL A 293 3.08 -9.50 21.64
N LYS A 294 1.81 -9.15 21.39
CA LYS A 294 0.64 -9.98 21.65
C LYS A 294 -0.10 -10.26 20.34
N LEU A 295 -0.28 -11.54 20.03
CA LEU A 295 -1.08 -11.97 18.89
C LEU A 295 -2.56 -12.06 19.28
N ILE A 296 -3.45 -11.57 18.42
CA ILE A 296 -4.91 -11.62 18.60
C ILE A 296 -5.60 -12.10 17.33
N LEU A 297 -6.85 -12.58 17.47
CA LEU A 297 -7.71 -12.86 16.32
C LEU A 297 -8.10 -11.56 15.61
N ASP A 298 -8.33 -11.62 14.30
CA ASP A 298 -8.78 -10.45 13.54
C ASP A 298 -10.15 -9.93 14.05
N SER A 299 -11.00 -10.82 14.57
CA SER A 299 -12.30 -10.48 15.18
C SER A 299 -12.18 -9.85 16.57
N ALA A 300 -11.05 -9.98 17.25
CA ALA A 300 -10.83 -9.45 18.60
C ALA A 300 -10.32 -7.99 18.60
N VAL A 301 -10.17 -7.37 17.42
CA VAL A 301 -9.71 -5.99 17.25
C VAL A 301 -10.59 -5.01 18.04
N ALA A 302 -11.92 -5.10 17.93
CA ALA A 302 -12.83 -4.19 18.63
C ALA A 302 -12.73 -4.31 20.15
N TYR A 303 -12.58 -5.54 20.66
CA TYR A 303 -12.42 -5.80 22.09
C TYR A 303 -11.10 -5.23 22.65
N THR A 304 -10.04 -5.23 21.84
CA THR A 304 -8.70 -4.79 22.28
C THR A 304 -8.43 -3.31 22.03
N MET A 305 -9.23 -2.65 21.19
CA MET A 305 -9.02 -1.27 20.74
C MET A 305 -8.95 -0.25 21.88
N GLU A 306 -9.66 -0.48 23.00
CA GLU A 306 -9.58 0.40 24.18
C GLU A 306 -8.13 0.55 24.69
N LYS A 307 -7.37 -0.55 24.69
CA LYS A 307 -5.99 -0.65 25.18
C LYS A 307 -4.95 -0.16 24.16
N ILE A 308 -5.37 0.13 22.93
CA ILE A 308 -4.48 0.54 21.84
C ILE A 308 -4.39 2.06 21.82
N ASP A 309 -3.18 2.60 21.72
CA ASP A 309 -2.94 4.05 21.65
C ASP A 309 -2.89 4.56 20.23
N THR A 310 -2.43 3.72 19.30
CA THR A 310 -2.21 4.10 17.90
C THR A 310 -2.25 2.85 17.02
N VAL A 311 -2.81 3.00 15.82
CA VAL A 311 -2.82 1.95 14.80
C VAL A 311 -1.84 2.32 13.69
N LEU A 312 -1.04 1.36 13.25
CA LEU A 312 -0.04 1.55 12.21
C LEU A 312 -0.17 0.46 11.14
N PHE A 313 -0.39 0.88 9.89
CA PHE A 313 -0.51 0.00 8.74
C PHE A 313 0.60 0.21 7.72
N GLY A 314 0.83 -0.82 6.91
CA GLY A 314 1.46 -0.66 5.60
C GLY A 314 0.43 -0.26 4.54
N ALA A 315 0.90 -0.14 3.31
CA ALA A 315 0.04 -0.03 2.13
C ALA A 315 0.66 -0.81 0.97
N ASP A 316 -0.19 -1.38 0.13
CA ASP A 316 0.15 -1.93 -1.18
C ASP A 316 0.02 -0.87 -2.28
N GLY A 317 -0.87 0.10 -2.11
CA GLY A 317 -1.05 1.24 -3.00
C GLY A 317 -1.74 2.42 -2.33
N VAL A 318 -1.48 3.63 -2.81
CA VAL A 318 -2.14 4.86 -2.38
C VAL A 318 -2.81 5.52 -3.57
N VAL A 319 -4.13 5.64 -3.54
CA VAL A 319 -4.87 6.30 -4.63
C VAL A 319 -4.83 7.82 -4.48
N GLU A 320 -5.03 8.55 -5.58
CA GLU A 320 -4.97 10.01 -5.63
C GLU A 320 -5.89 10.72 -4.62
N SER A 321 -7.05 10.12 -4.31
CA SER A 321 -7.98 10.63 -3.29
C SER A 321 -7.45 10.52 -1.85
N GLY A 322 -6.29 9.87 -1.65
CA GLY A 322 -5.73 9.52 -0.35
C GLY A 322 -6.32 8.23 0.25
N GLY A 323 -7.03 7.44 -0.55
CA GLY A 323 -7.45 6.09 -0.19
C GLY A 323 -6.25 5.14 -0.09
N ILE A 324 -6.35 4.15 0.78
CA ILE A 324 -5.28 3.18 1.04
C ILE A 324 -5.75 1.81 0.58
N ILE A 325 -4.93 1.16 -0.24
CA ILE A 325 -5.09 -0.24 -0.61
C ILE A 325 -4.11 -1.04 0.24
N ASN A 326 -4.63 -2.02 0.97
CA ASN A 326 -3.86 -2.92 1.83
C ASN A 326 -4.65 -4.23 1.99
N MET A 327 -4.06 -5.20 2.68
CA MET A 327 -4.69 -6.48 3.01
C MET A 327 -6.12 -6.34 3.59
N ILE A 328 -6.96 -7.33 3.26
CA ILE A 328 -8.31 -7.49 3.80
C ILE A 328 -8.29 -7.41 5.33
N GLY A 329 -9.26 -6.71 5.92
CA GLY A 329 -9.30 -6.47 7.37
C GLY A 329 -8.71 -5.14 7.83
N THR A 330 -7.97 -4.44 6.95
CA THR A 330 -7.46 -3.09 7.25
C THR A 330 -8.59 -2.08 7.44
N TYR A 331 -9.59 -2.10 6.55
CA TYR A 331 -10.70 -1.13 6.58
C TYR A 331 -11.57 -1.28 7.84
N GLN A 332 -11.94 -2.51 8.23
CA GLN A 332 -12.68 -2.76 9.48
C GLN A 332 -11.90 -2.26 10.69
N THR A 333 -10.59 -2.51 10.73
CA THR A 333 -9.73 -2.07 11.84
C THR A 333 -9.66 -0.55 11.90
N ALA A 334 -9.53 0.11 10.75
CA ALA A 334 -9.53 1.57 10.65
C ALA A 334 -10.88 2.18 11.09
N LEU A 335 -12.00 1.54 10.75
CA LEU A 335 -13.34 2.00 11.16
C LEU A 335 -13.52 1.93 12.67
N VAL A 336 -13.10 0.82 13.28
CA VAL A 336 -13.14 0.62 14.74
C VAL A 336 -12.20 1.59 15.47
N ALA A 337 -10.99 1.81 14.92
CA ALA A 337 -10.07 2.80 15.47
C ALA A 337 -10.67 4.22 15.40
N HIS A 338 -11.32 4.56 14.29
CA HIS A 338 -11.98 5.84 14.12
C HIS A 338 -13.13 6.05 15.10
N SER A 339 -13.99 5.05 15.30
CA SER A 339 -15.11 5.14 16.25
C SER A 339 -14.66 5.31 17.70
N MET A 340 -13.48 4.77 18.05
CA MET A 340 -12.86 4.93 19.37
C MET A 340 -11.84 6.08 19.45
N ASN A 341 -11.81 6.98 18.47
CA ASN A 341 -10.91 8.14 18.39
C ASN A 341 -9.41 7.78 18.51
N LYS A 342 -9.02 6.61 18.02
CA LYS A 342 -7.62 6.17 17.97
C LYS A 342 -6.98 6.65 16.67
N PRO A 343 -5.78 7.27 16.71
CA PRO A 343 -5.10 7.72 15.51
C PRO A 343 -4.63 6.52 14.68
N VAL A 344 -4.83 6.62 13.37
CA VAL A 344 -4.39 5.63 12.38
C VAL A 344 -3.31 6.27 11.50
N TYR A 345 -2.15 5.63 11.41
CA TYR A 345 -1.07 6.02 10.52
C TYR A 345 -0.80 4.93 9.50
N VAL A 346 -0.35 5.36 8.32
CA VAL A 346 0.02 4.45 7.23
C VAL A 346 1.41 4.82 6.76
N ALA A 347 2.29 3.83 6.72
CA ALA A 347 3.64 3.95 6.19
C ALA A 347 3.68 3.34 4.78
N ALA A 348 4.06 4.14 3.79
CA ALA A 348 4.13 3.73 2.40
C ALA A 348 5.31 4.40 1.69
N GLU A 349 5.94 3.65 0.79
CA GLU A 349 6.92 4.20 -0.14
C GLU A 349 6.23 5.03 -1.24
N SER A 350 6.88 6.09 -1.72
CA SER A 350 6.30 7.02 -2.70
C SER A 350 6.10 6.45 -4.12
N PHE A 351 6.60 5.24 -4.37
CA PHE A 351 6.39 4.53 -5.63
C PHE A 351 5.13 3.64 -5.64
N LYS A 352 4.40 3.60 -4.52
CA LYS A 352 3.09 2.95 -4.37
C LYS A 352 1.98 3.99 -4.36
#